data_AF-A0A5B9MD71-F1
#
_entry.id   AF-A0A5B9MD71-F1
#
_cell.length_a   1.000
_cell.length_b   1.000
_cell.length_c   1.000
_cell.angle_alpha   90.00
_cell.angle_beta   90.00
_cell.angle_gamma   90.00
#
_symmetry.space_group_name_H-M   'P 1'
#
loop_
_entity.id
_entity.type
_entity.pdbx_description
1 polymer ?
#
loop_
_entity_poly.entity_id
_entity_poly.type
_entity_poly.pdbx_seq_one_letter_code
_entity_poly.pdbx_strand_id
1 'polypeptide(L)'
;MRRSRLSFVSLLVFSMFAANAAEGPAQDRPPKPPTWRQFNQVFVKVIIPVTSHTPKQDGPVVESWVAEELRKLGETECFAVTDWVPVCDGLLEDDVVDNRVWDGGRFARTVYCPVGGDIPQRKEGRLLVNVRGWTPGGLEVNIALADEPGSRAVGSVQILVGKERKPMKTEEPIPYVAVIITPPPLEGVTSHGDVD
;
A
#
# COMPACT_ATOMS: atom_id res chain seq x y z
N MET A 1 -43.51 71.40 -36.79
CA MET A 1 -43.86 71.54 -35.35
C MET A 1 -42.71 70.92 -34.54
N ARG A 2 -41.77 71.67 -33.92
CA ARG A 2 -41.82 72.25 -32.53
C ARG A 2 -42.60 71.32 -31.58
N ARG A 3 -42.08 70.77 -30.47
CA ARG A 3 -41.17 71.22 -29.39
C ARG A 3 -40.69 69.96 -28.62
N SER A 4 -39.40 69.80 -28.32
CA SER A 4 -38.71 70.06 -27.02
C SER A 4 -39.19 69.19 -25.85
N ARG A 5 -38.33 68.52 -25.05
CA ARG A 5 -37.42 69.16 -24.07
C ARG A 5 -36.50 68.15 -23.31
N LEU A 6 -35.28 68.62 -23.01
CA LEU A 6 -34.43 68.47 -21.79
C LEU A 6 -33.88 67.05 -21.47
N SER A 7 -32.57 66.75 -21.56
CA SER A 7 -31.36 67.30 -20.88
C SER A 7 -31.07 66.68 -19.51
N PHE A 8 -29.90 66.03 -19.34
CA PHE A 8 -29.04 65.94 -18.13
C PHE A 8 -27.76 65.16 -18.53
N VAL A 9 -26.62 65.80 -18.84
CA VAL A 9 -25.51 66.22 -17.95
C VAL A 9 -24.89 65.08 -17.12
N SER A 10 -23.70 64.66 -17.57
CA SER A 10 -22.44 64.40 -16.84
C SER A 10 -22.44 63.64 -15.50
N LEU A 11 -21.62 62.59 -15.41
CA LEU A 11 -20.73 62.35 -14.26
C LEU A 11 -19.60 61.37 -14.63
N LEU A 12 -18.40 61.94 -14.83
CA LEU A 12 -17.10 61.27 -14.76
C LEU A 12 -16.88 60.77 -13.33
N VAL A 13 -16.47 59.51 -13.18
CA VAL A 13 -15.85 59.03 -11.93
C VAL A 13 -14.42 58.62 -12.24
N PHE A 14 -13.49 59.49 -11.87
CA PHE A 14 -12.08 59.16 -11.65
C PHE A 14 -11.94 58.54 -10.26
N SER A 15 -11.35 57.36 -10.16
CA SER A 15 -10.72 56.89 -8.92
C SER A 15 -9.34 56.32 -9.23
N MET A 16 -8.35 57.16 -8.95
CA MET A 16 -6.96 56.80 -8.66
C MET A 16 -6.88 56.10 -7.28
N PHE A 17 -5.68 55.66 -6.89
CA PHE A 17 -5.25 55.00 -5.63
C PHE A 17 -5.21 53.45 -5.70
N ALA A 18 -4.13 52.77 -5.36
CA ALA A 18 -2.77 53.16 -5.00
C ALA A 18 -1.87 51.93 -5.22
N ALA A 19 -0.65 52.14 -5.69
CA ALA A 19 0.40 51.13 -5.64
C ALA A 19 0.75 50.87 -4.17
N ASN A 20 0.43 49.68 -3.66
CA ASN A 20 1.05 49.16 -2.46
C ASN A 20 2.15 48.20 -2.89
N ALA A 21 3.39 48.71 -2.86
CA ALA A 21 4.55 47.86 -2.67
C ALA A 21 4.50 47.35 -1.22
N ALA A 22 4.40 46.03 -1.05
CA ALA A 22 4.72 45.37 0.19
C ALA A 22 5.69 44.23 -0.12
N GLU A 23 6.93 44.46 0.32
CA GLU A 23 8.01 43.51 0.57
C GLU A 23 7.54 42.07 0.87
N GLY A 24 8.19 41.09 0.22
CA GLY A 24 8.10 39.67 0.59
C GLY A 24 8.90 39.33 1.87
N PRO A 25 9.14 38.05 2.19
CA PRO A 25 8.74 36.84 1.49
C PRO A 25 7.98 35.85 2.41
N ALA A 26 7.02 35.12 1.84
CA ALA A 26 6.74 33.78 2.34
C ALA A 26 6.96 32.87 1.14
N GLN A 27 8.19 32.36 1.01
CA GLN A 27 8.36 31.10 0.31
C GLN A 27 7.37 30.14 0.94
N ASP A 28 6.39 29.68 0.16
CA ASP A 28 5.67 28.47 0.49
C ASP A 28 6.74 27.42 0.77
N ARG A 29 6.88 27.10 2.05
CA ARG A 29 7.74 26.03 2.51
C ARG A 29 7.32 24.82 1.65
N PRO A 30 8.22 24.17 0.90
CA PRO A 30 7.82 23.02 0.09
C PRO A 30 7.05 22.06 0.99
N PRO A 31 5.94 21.45 0.52
CA PRO A 31 5.17 20.52 1.31
C PRO A 31 6.16 19.54 1.93
N LYS A 32 6.15 19.46 3.26
CA LYS A 32 7.00 18.54 4.00
C LYS A 32 6.77 17.17 3.34
N PRO A 33 7.81 16.52 2.82
CA PRO A 33 7.58 15.27 2.11
C PRO A 33 6.85 14.31 3.04
N PRO A 34 5.93 13.49 2.49
CA PRO A 34 5.13 12.57 3.30
C PRO A 34 6.07 11.78 4.22
N THR A 35 5.70 11.67 5.48
CA THR A 35 6.45 11.02 6.57
C THR A 35 6.81 9.55 6.28
N TRP A 36 6.30 8.97 5.18
CA TRP A 36 6.77 7.73 4.55
C TRP A 36 8.30 7.64 4.46
N ARG A 37 8.98 8.78 4.29
CA ARG A 37 10.44 8.85 4.12
C ARG A 37 11.26 8.52 5.37
N GLN A 38 10.64 8.42 6.55
CA GLN A 38 11.37 8.14 7.80
C GLN A 38 11.29 6.69 8.26
N PHE A 39 10.35 5.90 7.72
CA PHE A 39 10.12 4.54 8.19
C PHE A 39 10.78 3.51 7.27
N ASN A 40 11.18 2.37 7.84
CA ASN A 40 11.63 1.27 7.02
C ASN A 40 10.47 0.78 6.14
N GLN A 41 10.77 0.55 4.86
CA GLN A 41 9.78 0.15 3.88
C GLN A 41 9.48 -1.34 4.06
N VAL A 42 8.19 -1.65 4.22
CA VAL A 42 7.68 -3.02 4.29
C VAL A 42 7.27 -3.47 2.90
N PHE A 43 7.71 -4.66 2.52
CA PHE A 43 7.28 -5.35 1.32
C PHE A 43 6.65 -6.69 1.68
N VAL A 44 5.61 -7.06 0.93
CA VAL A 44 4.92 -8.33 1.05
C VAL A 44 4.92 -9.08 -0.26
N LYS A 45 4.91 -10.41 -0.19
CA LYS A 45 4.77 -11.29 -1.34
C LYS A 45 3.81 -12.41 -1.00
N VAL A 46 2.86 -12.68 -1.90
CA VAL A 46 1.89 -13.77 -1.75
C VAL A 46 2.41 -15.04 -2.42
N ILE A 47 2.38 -16.14 -1.67
CA ILE A 47 2.87 -17.44 -2.11
C ILE A 47 1.75 -18.48 -1.96
N ILE A 48 1.60 -19.32 -2.96
CA ILE A 48 0.60 -20.39 -2.99
C ILE A 48 1.30 -21.75 -3.06
N PRO A 49 0.93 -22.72 -2.20
CA PRO A 49 1.47 -24.08 -2.29
C PRO A 49 0.90 -24.80 -3.52
N VAL A 50 1.74 -25.60 -4.17
CA VAL A 50 1.34 -26.44 -5.29
C VAL A 50 0.60 -27.66 -4.76
N THR A 51 -0.64 -27.84 -5.21
CA THR A 51 -1.48 -28.98 -4.84
C THR A 51 -2.24 -29.50 -6.06
N SER A 52 -2.97 -30.60 -5.90
CA SER A 52 -3.92 -31.08 -6.91
C SER A 52 -5.00 -30.05 -7.27
N HIS A 53 -5.32 -29.14 -6.33
CA HIS A 53 -6.33 -28.09 -6.50
C HIS A 53 -5.74 -26.77 -7.00
N THR A 54 -4.43 -26.59 -6.88
CA THR A 54 -3.73 -25.38 -7.30
C THR A 54 -2.41 -25.78 -7.95
N PRO A 55 -2.45 -26.19 -9.23
CA PRO A 55 -1.24 -26.59 -9.95
C PRO A 55 -0.32 -25.37 -10.12
N LYS A 56 0.98 -25.65 -10.23
CA LYS A 56 2.01 -24.64 -10.44
C LYS A 56 1.64 -23.70 -11.59
N GLN A 57 1.77 -22.40 -11.34
CA GLN A 57 1.65 -21.36 -12.35
C GLN A 57 3.00 -20.71 -12.57
N ASP A 58 3.17 -20.10 -13.74
CA ASP A 58 4.23 -19.13 -13.95
C ASP A 58 3.98 -17.90 -13.07
N GLY A 59 5.05 -17.33 -12.54
CA GLY A 59 4.96 -16.18 -11.66
C GLY A 59 6.33 -15.69 -11.23
N PRO A 60 6.37 -14.67 -10.37
CA PRO A 60 7.60 -14.16 -9.80
C PRO A 60 8.38 -15.24 -9.04
N VAL A 61 9.68 -15.02 -8.90
CA VAL A 61 10.55 -15.95 -8.18
C VAL A 61 10.14 -16.03 -6.71
N VAL A 62 10.13 -17.25 -6.17
CA VAL A 62 10.11 -17.50 -4.72
C VAL A 62 11.55 -17.52 -4.24
N GLU A 63 11.93 -16.57 -3.39
CA GLU A 63 13.29 -16.46 -2.88
C GLU A 63 13.68 -17.70 -2.07
N SER A 64 14.96 -18.06 -2.11
CA SER A 64 15.46 -19.26 -1.42
C SER A 64 15.13 -19.28 0.08
N TRP A 65 15.25 -18.14 0.76
CA TRP A 65 14.92 -18.05 2.18
C TRP A 65 13.43 -18.24 2.45
N VAL A 66 12.55 -17.80 1.53
CA VAL A 66 11.11 -18.03 1.63
C VAL A 66 10.82 -19.52 1.45
N ALA A 67 11.41 -20.14 0.41
CA ALA A 67 11.26 -21.57 0.15
C ALA A 67 11.76 -22.43 1.32
N GLU A 68 12.87 -22.03 1.96
CA GLU A 68 13.39 -22.70 3.15
C GLU A 68 12.44 -22.63 4.35
N GLU A 69 11.83 -21.48 4.61
CA GLU A 69 10.82 -21.32 5.67
C GLU A 69 9.56 -22.13 5.36
N LEU A 70 9.06 -22.08 4.12
CA LEU A 70 7.90 -22.87 3.69
C LEU A 70 8.15 -24.37 3.83
N ARG A 71 9.36 -24.84 3.51
CA ARG A 71 9.75 -26.24 3.72
C ARG A 71 9.72 -26.64 5.19
N LYS A 72 10.12 -25.75 6.12
CA LYS A 72 10.00 -26.01 7.57
C LYS A 72 8.54 -26.10 8.00
N LEU A 73 7.64 -25.42 7.29
CA LEU A 73 6.18 -25.50 7.49
C LEU A 73 5.54 -26.71 6.81
N GLY A 74 6.32 -27.54 6.11
CA GLY A 74 5.86 -28.79 5.47
C GLY A 74 5.55 -28.67 3.98
N GLU A 75 5.71 -27.49 3.39
CA GLU A 75 5.44 -27.27 1.97
C GLU A 75 6.62 -27.72 1.10
N THR A 76 6.33 -28.49 0.05
CA THR A 76 7.36 -29.08 -0.81
C THR A 76 7.57 -28.29 -2.10
N GLU A 77 6.52 -27.69 -2.63
CA GLU A 77 6.57 -26.86 -3.83
C GLU A 77 5.57 -25.70 -3.71
N CYS A 78 5.99 -24.50 -4.10
CA CYS A 78 5.17 -23.30 -4.07
C CYS A 78 5.48 -22.40 -5.28
N PHE A 79 4.60 -21.44 -5.57
CA PHE A 79 4.83 -20.36 -6.54
C PHE A 79 4.33 -19.03 -5.99
N ALA A 80 4.94 -17.92 -6.40
CA ALA A 80 4.48 -16.59 -6.04
C ALA A 80 3.44 -16.10 -7.05
N VAL A 81 2.44 -15.35 -6.58
CA VAL A 81 1.42 -14.70 -7.42
C VAL A 81 1.58 -13.19 -7.48
N THR A 82 2.51 -12.65 -6.70
CA THR A 82 2.90 -11.25 -6.72
C THR A 82 4.42 -11.15 -6.73
N ASP A 83 4.93 -10.02 -7.21
CA ASP A 83 6.28 -9.62 -6.85
C ASP A 83 6.30 -9.07 -5.42
N TRP A 84 7.40 -8.48 -4.98
CA TRP A 84 7.42 -7.73 -3.72
C TRP A 84 6.60 -6.44 -3.85
N VAL A 85 5.47 -6.38 -3.14
CA VAL A 85 4.57 -5.23 -3.15
C VAL A 85 4.79 -4.39 -1.89
N PRO A 86 5.04 -3.07 -2.02
CA PRO A 86 5.19 -2.20 -0.85
C PRO A 86 3.86 -2.06 -0.11
N VAL A 87 3.91 -2.10 1.21
CA VAL A 87 2.77 -1.79 2.09
C VAL A 87 3.04 -0.45 2.74
N CYS A 88 2.20 0.54 2.47
CA CYS A 88 2.24 1.84 3.11
C CYS A 88 1.65 1.78 4.51
N ASP A 89 2.11 2.70 5.37
CA ASP A 89 1.64 2.81 6.75
C ASP A 89 0.30 3.56 6.79
N GLY A 90 -0.76 2.86 7.21
CA GLY A 90 -2.11 3.42 7.38
C GLY A 90 -2.28 4.29 8.63
N LEU A 91 -1.25 4.44 9.46
CA LEU A 91 -1.28 5.31 10.65
C LEU A 91 -1.03 6.79 10.35
N LEU A 92 -0.86 7.14 9.07
CA LEU A 92 -0.72 8.53 8.63
C LEU A 92 -2.10 9.10 8.35
N GLU A 93 -2.40 10.22 9.01
CA GLU A 93 -3.74 10.75 9.32
C GLU A 93 -4.68 10.98 8.11
N ASP A 94 -4.22 10.83 6.86
CA ASP A 94 -4.97 11.20 5.66
C ASP A 94 -5.15 10.09 4.60
N ASP A 95 -4.59 8.89 4.77
CA ASP A 95 -4.67 7.88 3.71
C ASP A 95 -5.70 6.77 3.99
N VAL A 96 -6.58 6.56 3.01
CA VAL A 96 -7.44 5.36 2.90
C VAL A 96 -6.54 4.18 2.56
N VAL A 97 -5.84 3.62 3.55
CA VAL A 97 -4.84 2.58 3.28
C VAL A 97 -5.48 1.19 3.31
N ASP A 98 -6.07 0.83 2.17
CA ASP A 98 -6.19 -0.56 1.75
C ASP A 98 -5.17 -0.77 0.62
N ASN A 99 -3.89 -1.02 0.96
CA ASN A 99 -2.88 -1.24 -0.07
C ASN A 99 -3.26 -2.50 -0.83
N ARG A 100 -3.61 -2.38 -2.11
CA ARG A 100 -3.87 -3.53 -2.95
C ARG A 100 -2.60 -4.36 -3.11
N VAL A 101 -2.53 -5.48 -2.40
CA VAL A 101 -1.39 -6.41 -2.44
C VAL A 101 -1.53 -7.37 -3.61
N TRP A 102 -2.73 -7.87 -3.86
CA TRP A 102 -3.01 -8.77 -4.98
C TRP A 102 -4.46 -8.65 -5.40
N ASP A 103 -4.72 -8.70 -6.70
CA ASP A 103 -6.08 -8.64 -7.28
C ASP A 103 -6.88 -9.93 -7.11
N GLY A 104 -6.29 -10.95 -6.51
CA GLY A 104 -6.86 -12.29 -6.48
C GLY A 104 -6.81 -12.93 -7.86
N GLY A 105 -7.70 -13.89 -8.09
CA GLY A 105 -7.77 -14.60 -9.36
C GLY A 105 -8.31 -16.01 -9.21
N ARG A 106 -8.40 -16.72 -10.33
CA ARG A 106 -8.83 -18.12 -10.37
C ARG A 106 -7.65 -19.03 -10.65
N PHE A 107 -7.42 -19.99 -9.75
CA PHE A 107 -6.39 -21.01 -9.89
C PHE A 107 -7.06 -22.37 -9.88
N ALA A 108 -7.10 -22.98 -11.06
CA ALA A 108 -7.92 -24.16 -11.34
C ALA A 108 -9.38 -24.00 -10.85
N ARG A 109 -9.73 -24.57 -9.70
CA ARG A 109 -11.08 -24.52 -9.13
C ARG A 109 -11.25 -23.51 -7.99
N THR A 110 -10.15 -22.96 -7.47
CA THR A 110 -10.18 -22.01 -6.35
C THR A 110 -10.26 -20.58 -6.90
N VAL A 111 -11.13 -19.76 -6.29
CA VAL A 111 -11.23 -18.32 -6.57
C VAL A 111 -10.76 -17.57 -5.35
N TYR A 112 -9.75 -16.72 -5.53
CA TYR A 112 -9.24 -15.83 -4.50
C TYR A 112 -9.77 -14.41 -4.75
N CYS A 113 -10.24 -13.76 -3.69
CA CYS A 113 -10.57 -12.34 -3.72
C CYS A 113 -9.31 -11.46 -3.71
N PRO A 114 -9.44 -10.20 -4.13
CA PRO A 114 -8.41 -9.20 -3.90
C PRO A 114 -8.03 -9.12 -2.42
N VAL A 115 -6.74 -8.94 -2.14
CA VAL A 115 -6.20 -8.82 -0.79
C VAL A 115 -5.50 -7.49 -0.59
N GLY A 116 -5.72 -6.95 0.60
CA GLY A 116 -5.18 -5.69 1.08
C GLY A 116 -4.08 -5.90 2.10
N GLY A 117 -3.13 -4.98 2.17
CA GLY A 117 -2.08 -4.92 3.17
C GLY A 117 -2.14 -3.64 4.00
N ASP A 118 -1.89 -3.76 5.30
CA ASP A 118 -1.88 -2.64 6.24
C ASP A 118 -0.83 -2.87 7.35
N ILE A 119 -0.44 -1.80 8.03
CA ILE A 119 0.47 -1.79 9.18
C ILE A 119 -0.27 -1.19 10.38
N PRO A 120 -1.20 -1.93 11.01
CA PRO A 120 -2.03 -1.40 12.10
C PRO A 120 -1.24 -0.99 13.36
N GLN A 121 0.01 -1.44 13.49
CA GLN A 121 0.87 -1.08 14.61
C GLN A 121 2.31 -0.92 14.15
N ARG A 122 2.93 0.23 14.46
CA ARG A 122 4.37 0.46 14.35
C ARG A 122 4.80 1.32 15.54
N LYS A 123 5.42 0.70 16.55
CA LYS A 123 5.87 1.38 17.77
C LYS A 123 6.99 0.60 18.45
N GLU A 124 7.84 1.30 19.18
CA GLU A 124 8.88 0.69 20.02
C GLU A 124 9.80 -0.28 19.24
N GLY A 125 10.14 0.06 17.99
CA GLY A 125 10.99 -0.78 17.14
C GLY A 125 10.33 -2.09 16.67
N ARG A 126 9.01 -2.20 16.76
CA ARG A 126 8.24 -3.35 16.27
C ARG A 126 7.12 -2.89 15.37
N LEU A 127 6.76 -3.74 14.42
CA LEU A 127 5.59 -3.54 13.59
C LEU A 127 4.76 -4.81 13.45
N LEU A 128 3.47 -4.61 13.16
CA LEU A 128 2.51 -5.64 12.84
C LEU A 128 2.03 -5.41 11.40
N VAL A 129 2.32 -6.33 10.50
CA VAL A 129 1.75 -6.36 9.15
C VAL A 129 0.48 -7.18 9.18
N ASN A 130 -0.62 -6.63 8.65
CA ASN A 130 -1.87 -7.33 8.42
C ASN A 130 -2.08 -7.45 6.90
N VAL A 131 -2.33 -8.67 6.41
CA VAL A 131 -2.79 -8.89 5.03
C VAL A 131 -4.13 -9.63 5.07
N ARG A 132 -5.19 -9.00 4.55
CA ARG A 132 -6.59 -9.43 4.69
C ARG A 132 -7.33 -9.36 3.36
N GLY A 133 -8.59 -9.80 3.34
CA GLY A 133 -9.43 -9.83 2.12
C GLY A 133 -9.47 -11.18 1.42
N TRP A 134 -8.85 -12.19 2.02
CA TRP A 134 -8.80 -13.55 1.50
C TRP A 134 -10.19 -14.20 1.42
N THR A 135 -10.33 -15.18 0.51
CA THR A 135 -11.52 -16.02 0.36
C THR A 135 -11.25 -17.44 0.87
N PRO A 136 -12.19 -18.07 1.60
CA PRO A 136 -13.45 -17.53 2.12
C PRO A 136 -13.26 -16.33 3.08
N GLY A 137 -14.25 -15.43 3.13
CA GLY A 137 -14.16 -14.18 3.89
C GLY A 137 -13.88 -14.39 5.38
N GLY A 138 -13.16 -13.44 6.00
CA GLY A 138 -12.72 -13.54 7.41
C GLY A 138 -11.35 -14.17 7.61
N LEU A 139 -10.65 -14.47 6.51
CA LEU A 139 -9.27 -14.92 6.48
C LEU A 139 -8.32 -13.71 6.49
N GLU A 140 -7.26 -13.79 7.30
CA GLU A 140 -6.19 -12.80 7.38
C GLU A 140 -4.87 -13.43 7.85
N VAL A 141 -3.76 -12.73 7.62
CA VAL A 141 -2.46 -13.06 8.21
C VAL A 141 -1.92 -11.84 8.94
N ASN A 142 -1.36 -12.09 10.13
CA ASN A 142 -0.77 -11.07 10.97
C ASN A 142 0.66 -11.47 11.31
N ILE A 143 1.62 -10.62 10.95
CA ILE A 143 3.04 -10.93 11.08
C ILE A 143 3.68 -9.81 11.90
N ALA A 144 4.14 -10.17 13.09
CA ALA A 144 4.87 -9.26 13.96
C ALA A 144 6.37 -9.45 13.76
N LEU A 145 7.10 -8.35 13.58
CA LEU A 145 8.54 -8.36 13.36
C LEU A 145 9.19 -7.10 13.93
N ALA A 146 10.50 -7.15 14.13
CA ALA A 146 11.29 -5.97 14.46
C ALA A 146 11.24 -5.00 13.27
N ASP A 147 11.05 -3.72 13.53
CA ASP A 147 11.08 -2.66 12.53
C ASP A 147 12.54 -2.31 12.20
N GLU A 148 13.24 -3.25 11.59
CA GLU A 148 14.66 -3.16 11.25
C GLU A 148 14.92 -3.70 9.84
N PRO A 149 15.77 -3.04 9.03
CA PRO A 149 16.15 -3.55 7.72
C PRO A 149 16.71 -4.97 7.78
N GLY A 150 16.23 -5.83 6.89
CA GLY A 150 16.58 -7.26 6.85
C GLY A 150 15.67 -8.16 7.69
N SER A 151 14.85 -7.60 8.58
CA SER A 151 13.80 -8.35 9.27
C SER A 151 12.83 -8.94 8.25
N ARG A 152 12.55 -10.24 8.39
CA ARG A 152 11.73 -10.99 7.45
C ARG A 152 11.03 -12.16 8.12
N ALA A 153 9.88 -12.53 7.60
CA ALA A 153 9.09 -13.63 8.12
C ALA A 153 8.15 -14.20 7.04
N VAL A 154 7.69 -15.42 7.24
CA VAL A 154 6.61 -16.04 6.46
C VAL A 154 5.48 -16.40 7.42
N GLY A 155 4.25 -16.02 7.07
CA GLY A 155 3.05 -16.34 7.83
C GLY A 155 2.01 -17.06 6.98
N SER A 156 1.28 -18.00 7.57
CA SER A 156 0.12 -18.63 6.94
C SER A 156 -1.14 -17.81 7.18
N VAL A 157 -2.04 -17.79 6.19
CA VAL A 157 -3.36 -17.18 6.31
C VAL A 157 -4.22 -18.03 7.28
N GLN A 158 -4.93 -17.37 8.20
CA GLN A 158 -5.74 -18.01 9.25
C GLN A 158 -7.17 -17.47 9.25
N ILE A 159 -8.13 -18.28 9.72
CA ILE A 159 -9.52 -17.83 9.89
C ILE A 159 -9.64 -17.07 11.20
N LEU A 160 -10.23 -15.89 11.15
CA LEU A 160 -10.70 -15.15 12.31
C LEU A 160 -12.13 -15.60 12.66
N VAL A 161 -12.28 -16.34 13.77
CA VAL A 161 -13.60 -16.74 14.31
C VAL A 161 -13.87 -15.92 15.57
N GLY A 162 -14.65 -14.84 15.43
CA GLY A 162 -14.85 -13.89 16.52
C GLY A 162 -13.58 -13.09 16.81
N LYS A 163 -12.97 -13.29 17.98
CA LYS A 163 -11.64 -12.74 18.34
C LYS A 163 -10.52 -13.78 18.33
N GLU A 164 -10.85 -15.05 18.10
CA GLU A 164 -9.89 -16.15 18.10
C GLU A 164 -9.41 -16.44 16.69
N ARG A 165 -8.09 -16.66 16.55
CA ARG A 165 -7.47 -17.13 15.31
C ARG A 165 -7.43 -18.65 15.33
N LYS A 166 -7.94 -19.28 14.29
CA LYS A 166 -7.93 -20.73 14.15
C LYS A 166 -7.27 -21.12 12.82
N PRO A 167 -6.35 -22.11 12.82
CA PRO A 167 -5.90 -22.71 11.58
C PRO A 167 -7.11 -23.20 10.78
N MET A 168 -7.10 -22.92 9.48
CA MET A 168 -8.14 -23.37 8.58
C MET A 168 -8.07 -24.91 8.47
N LYS A 169 -9.16 -25.59 8.82
CA LYS A 169 -9.33 -27.04 8.60
C LYS A 169 -10.04 -27.25 7.27
N THR A 170 -9.38 -26.91 6.17
CA THR A 170 -9.96 -27.04 4.83
C THR A 170 -9.00 -27.81 3.95
N GLU A 171 -9.56 -28.56 3.00
CA GLU A 171 -8.82 -29.28 1.95
C GLU A 171 -8.21 -28.33 0.90
N GLU A 172 -8.58 -27.05 0.94
CA GLU A 172 -8.08 -26.02 0.05
C GLU A 172 -6.69 -25.54 0.48
N PRO A 173 -5.79 -25.28 -0.48
CA PRO A 173 -4.45 -24.77 -0.19
C PRO A 173 -4.52 -23.38 0.45
N ILE A 174 -3.97 -23.28 1.65
CA ILE A 174 -3.89 -22.03 2.42
C ILE A 174 -2.70 -21.22 1.88
N PRO A 175 -2.92 -19.99 1.39
CA PRO A 175 -1.82 -19.14 0.96
C PRO A 175 -0.89 -18.75 2.13
N TYR A 176 0.33 -18.38 1.77
CA TYR A 176 1.32 -17.80 2.67
C TYR A 176 1.64 -16.38 2.23
N VAL A 177 2.07 -15.57 3.19
CA VAL A 177 2.60 -14.24 2.95
C VAL A 177 4.01 -14.18 3.51
N ALA A 178 4.96 -13.82 2.65
CA ALA A 178 6.30 -13.44 3.06
C ALA A 178 6.36 -11.92 3.24
N VAL A 179 7.12 -11.48 4.24
CA VAL A 179 7.36 -10.08 4.55
C VAL A 179 8.87 -9.86 4.60
N ILE A 180 9.33 -8.74 4.05
CA ILE A 180 10.69 -8.23 4.24
C ILE A 180 10.66 -6.74 4.52
N ILE A 181 11.51 -6.31 5.44
CA ILE A 181 11.74 -4.91 5.76
C ILE A 181 13.04 -4.48 5.11
N THR A 182 12.99 -3.34 4.42
CA THR A 182 14.13 -2.73 3.76
C THR A 182 14.35 -1.33 4.33
N PRO A 183 15.55 -0.73 4.15
CA PRO A 183 15.79 0.64 4.57
C PRO A 183 14.73 1.60 4.02
N PRO A 184 14.55 2.77 4.65
CA PRO A 184 13.70 3.81 4.10
C PRO A 184 14.12 4.15 2.66
N PRO A 185 13.18 4.46 1.75
CA PRO A 185 13.52 4.81 0.38
C PRO A 185 14.44 6.03 0.34
N LEU A 186 15.57 5.92 -0.37
CA LEU A 186 16.51 7.03 -0.58
C LEU A 186 15.88 8.12 -1.47
N GLU A 187 16.17 9.39 -1.19
CA GLU A 187 15.71 10.50 -2.03
C GLU A 187 16.35 10.44 -3.42
N GLY A 188 15.54 10.57 -4.48
CA GLY A 188 16.03 11.04 -5.79
C GLY A 188 16.24 10.03 -6.92
N VAL A 189 15.82 8.77 -6.82
CA VAL A 189 15.74 7.91 -8.03
C VAL A 189 14.38 8.10 -8.70
N THR A 190 14.18 9.28 -9.29
CA THR A 190 13.23 9.41 -10.39
C THR A 190 13.81 8.61 -11.55
N SER A 191 13.23 7.46 -11.88
CA SER A 191 13.47 6.79 -13.15
C SER A 191 12.84 7.62 -14.28
N HIS A 192 13.38 8.80 -14.55
CA HIS A 192 13.24 9.43 -15.85
C HIS A 192 14.45 8.99 -16.66
N GLY A 193 14.34 7.81 -17.26
CA GLY A 193 15.08 7.52 -18.48
C GLY A 193 14.34 8.25 -19.59
N ASP A 194 14.69 9.52 -19.79
CA ASP A 194 14.42 10.18 -21.06
C ASP A 194 15.25 9.43 -22.11
N VAL A 195 14.55 8.84 -23.06
CA VAL A 195 15.14 8.33 -24.30
C VAL A 195 15.16 9.52 -25.24
N ASP A 196 16.36 10.05 -25.47
CA ASP A 196 16.68 10.86 -26.65
C ASP A 196 16.59 10.01 -27.94
#